data_AF-A0A968WNY1-F1
#
_entry.id   AF-A0A968WNY1-F1
#
_cell.length_a   1.000
_cell.length_b   1.000
_cell.length_c   1.000
_cell.angle_alpha   90.00
_cell.angle_beta   90.00
_cell.angle_gamma   90.00
#
_symmetry.space_group_name_H-M   'P 1'
#
loop_
_entity.id
_entity.type
_entity.pdbx_description
1 polymer ?
#
loop_
_entity_poly.entity_id
_entity_poly.type
_entity_poly.pdbx_seq_one_letter_code
_entity_poly.pdbx_strand_id
1 'polypeptide(L)' 'MESNDRNAFSFGFSDGAENWNGRLAMIGFVAALATELITGQGVLHFWGII' A
#
# COMPACT_ATOMS: atom_id res chain seq x y z
N MET A 1 -25.20 14.77 13.16
CA MET A 1 -24.47 14.03 12.11
C MET A 1 -23.03 14.50 12.19
N GLU A 2 -22.20 13.79 12.95
CA GLU A 2 -20.77 14.10 13.04
C GLU A 2 -20.14 13.65 11.72
N SER A 3 -19.76 14.61 10.88
CA SER A 3 -18.90 14.37 9.72
C SER A 3 -17.53 13.99 10.27
N ASN A 4 -17.38 12.71 10.64
CA ASN A 4 -16.10 12.11 10.94
C ASN A 4 -15.30 12.19 9.63
N ASP A 5 -14.46 13.22 9.51
CA ASP A 5 -13.53 13.41 8.41
C ASP A 5 -12.43 12.34 8.47
N ARG A 6 -12.81 11.08 8.23
CA ARG A 6 -11.90 9.90 8.14
C ARG A 6 -10.90 10.02 6.98
N ASN A 7 -11.02 11.07 6.18
CA ASN A 7 -10.15 11.39 5.06
C ASN A 7 -9.46 12.75 5.23
N ALA A 8 -9.60 13.41 6.39
CA ALA A 8 -8.79 14.58 6.69
C ALA A 8 -7.32 14.17 6.65
N PHE A 9 -6.55 14.85 5.80
CA PHE A 9 -5.11 14.64 5.65
C PHE A 9 -4.40 15.26 6.87
N SER A 10 -4.61 14.65 8.03
CA SER A 10 -3.99 15.06 9.28
C SER A 10 -2.63 14.39 9.39
N PHE A 11 -1.57 15.19 9.44
CA PHE A 11 -0.21 14.70 9.68
C PHE A 11 -0.08 14.31 11.17
N GLY A 12 -0.17 13.01 11.48
CA GLY A 12 -0.08 12.43 12.83
C GLY A 12 -0.65 11.00 12.90
N PHE A 13 -0.61 10.35 14.07
CA PHE A 13 -1.34 9.09 14.33
C PHE A 13 -2.85 9.37 14.45
N SER A 14 -3.51 9.55 13.31
CA SER A 14 -4.94 9.82 13.21
C SER A 14 -5.59 8.73 12.36
N ASP A 15 -6.84 8.36 12.66
CA ASP A 15 -7.63 7.36 11.93
C ASP A 15 -7.58 7.52 10.40
N GLY A 16 -7.50 8.76 9.91
CA GLY A 16 -7.36 9.04 8.48
C GLY A 16 -6.02 8.56 7.90
N ALA A 17 -4.91 8.81 8.59
CA ALA A 17 -3.58 8.38 8.15
C ALA A 17 -3.44 6.85 8.14
N GLU A 18 -4.04 6.16 9.12
CA GLU A 18 -4.07 4.69 9.17
C GLU A 18 -4.84 4.08 8.00
N ASN A 19 -6.02 4.64 7.67
CA ASN A 19 -6.81 4.18 6.52
C ASN A 19 -6.10 4.43 5.18
N TRP A 20 -5.43 5.59 5.04
CA TRP A 20 -4.61 5.89 3.87
C TRP A 20 -3.41 4.95 3.75
N ASN A 21 -2.68 4.68 4.85
CA ASN A 21 -1.55 3.76 4.85
C ASN A 21 -1.99 2.32 4.53
N GLY A 22 -3.10 1.86 5.10
CA GLY A 22 -3.67 0.53 4.80
C GLY A 22 -4.04 0.36 3.33
N ARG A 23 -4.61 1.39 2.69
CA ARG A 23 -4.91 1.39 1.25
C ARG A 23 -3.65 1.34 0.39
N LEU A 24 -2.65 2.14 0.73
CA LEU A 24 -1.36 2.14 0.03
C LEU A 24 -0.66 0.78 0.15
N ALA A 25 -0.73 0.13 1.31
CA ALA A 25 -0.18 -1.20 1.52
C ALA A 25 -0.88 -2.26 0.65
N MET A 26 -2.21 -2.24 0.57
CA MET A 26 -2.96 -3.16 -0.30
C MET A 26 -2.61 -2.97 -1.78
N ILE A 27 -2.50 -1.70 -2.25
CA ILE A 27 -2.10 -1.40 -3.62
C ILE A 27 -0.65 -1.86 -3.87
N GLY A 28 0.27 -1.59 -2.95
CA GLY A 28 1.66 -2.02 -3.03
C GLY A 28 1.79 -3.54 -3.11
N PHE A 29 1.00 -4.28 -2.34
CA PHE A 29 0.97 -5.74 -2.37
C PHE A 29 0.44 -6.27 -3.70
N VAL A 30 -0.66 -5.72 -4.22
CA VAL A 30 -1.19 -6.12 -5.54
C VAL A 30 -0.23 -5.76 -6.66
N ALA A 31 0.42 -4.60 -6.60
CA ALA A 31 1.43 -4.19 -7.56
C ALA A 31 2.66 -5.11 -7.53
N ALA A 32 3.09 -5.54 -6.34
CA ALA A 32 4.16 -6.53 -6.18
C ALA A 32 3.77 -7.85 -6.85
N LEU A 33 2.61 -8.42 -6.50
CA LEU A 33 2.10 -9.66 -7.11
C LEU A 33 1.95 -9.55 -8.63
N ALA A 34 1.41 -8.43 -9.12
CA ALA A 34 1.26 -8.19 -10.56
C ALA A 34 2.63 -8.12 -11.26
N THR A 35 3.62 -7.49 -10.63
CA THR A 35 4.99 -7.42 -11.15
C THR A 35 5.63 -8.81 -11.21
N GLU A 36 5.38 -9.67 -10.21
CA GLU A 36 5.84 -11.07 -10.20
C GLU A 36 5.20 -11.90 -11.31
N LEU A 37 3.89 -11.72 -11.54
CA LEU A 37 3.16 -12.44 -12.59
C LEU A 37 3.58 -12.02 -14.00
N ILE A 38 3.81 -10.72 -14.23
CA ILE A 38 4.20 -10.20 -15.54
C ILE A 38 5.66 -10.55 -15.87
N THR A 39 6.56 -10.50 -14.87
CA THR A 39 7.99 -10.72 -15.08
C THR A 39 8.36 -12.20 -15.03
N GLY A 40 7.53 -13.07 -14.41
CA GLY A 40 7.85 -14.51 -14.24
C GLY A 40 9.07 -14.76 -13.35
N GLN A 41 9.55 -13.72 -12.70
CA GLN A 41 10.70 -13.67 -11.81
C GLN A 41 10.22 -12.92 -10.58
N GLY A 42 10.16 -13.60 -9.43
CA GLY A 42 9.65 -13.02 -8.19
C GLY A 42 10.35 -11.71 -7.85
N VAL A 43 9.77 -10.88 -6.99
CA VAL A 43 10.38 -9.58 -6.57
C VAL A 43 11.83 -9.78 -6.10
N LEU A 44 12.14 -10.96 -5.55
CA LEU A 44 13.48 -11.39 -5.14
C LEU A 44 14.50 -11.51 -6.28
N HIS A 45 14.09 -11.87 -7.50
CA HIS A 45 14.98 -11.90 -8.67
C HIS A 45 15.15 -10.51 -9.29
N PHE A 46 14.11 -9.65 -9.27
CA PHE A 46 14.28 -8.24 -9.65
C PHE A 46 15.27 -7.52 -8.71
N TRP A 47 15.32 -7.92 -7.43
CA TRP A 47 16.28 -7.43 -6.43
C TRP A 47 17.62 -8.22 -6.40
N GLY A 48 17.83 -9.17 -7.31
CA GLY A 48 19.10 -9.90 -7.48
C GLY A 48 19.55 -10.75 -6.28
N ILE A 49 18.60 -11.20 -5.44
CA ILE A 49 18.90 -12.03 -4.24
C ILE A 49 19.09 -13.52 -4.61
N ILE A 50 18.65 -13.92 -5.80
CA ILE A 50 18.90 -15.24 -6.41
C ILE A 50 19.12 -15.07 -7.91
#